data_AF-A0A3M1W9Z7-F1
#
_entry.id   AF-A0A3M1W9Z7-F1
#
_cell.length_a   1.000
_cell.length_b   1.000
_cell.length_c   1.000
_cell.angle_alpha   90.00
_cell.angle_beta   90.00
_cell.angle_gamma   90.00
#
_symmetry.space_group_name_H-M   'P 1'
#
loop_
_entity.id
_entity.type
_entity.pdbx_description
1 polymer ?
#
loop_
_entity_poly.entity_id
_entity_poly.type
_entity_poly.pdbx_seq_one_letter_code
_entity_poly.pdbx_strand_id
1 'polypeptide(L)'
;MGRSSIRWSKVSLRDSCSLHDVDVSGMTQSIIVGEETMSTHSISNSTPEYAKEELYRRFSRQGLRRQRLRRWMRGLSWILVVQLLSGAKRAMDVLLAISGLVILSPLFIVGLALMASRVIALERRPRVGRWCQTFDEYRFALPQNTWGRLLRLIRFHRLPTLFNILKGDMSLIGPRPVSPGTLSPRERAVRKRYDVRPGLVCLWWIRRRANIDYGTEIEADGEYVETQSVLGDLGIALRAIPAILYGEGVATAPDLVTILNIPIDNVTMAEAIEIIMNLLDSQHGHQICFVNADCANIAYRDEEYLRILRHADYVFADGIGLKLAGKLLGQEIKQNVNGTDLFPRLCESLSGTGKKVFLLGARPGVAERVRHWIAEHAPGVHVVGTQHGYFSPEEEASIIDRIADSGADLLLVALGAPRQDKWIHRHLDETGVKVAMGVGGLFDFYSGRIPRAPLWMREMGLEWLYRFIQEPKRMWKRYFVGNAIFLFRVIKERFINSRM
;
A
#
# COMPACT_ATOMS: atom_id res chain seq x y z
N MET A 1 1.70 -58.17 11.13
CA MET A 1 2.30 -57.22 12.09
C MET A 1 1.75 -55.82 11.82
N GLY A 2 1.00 -55.24 12.78
CA GLY A 2 0.82 -53.79 12.91
C GLY A 2 -0.37 -53.07 12.21
N ARG A 3 -1.63 -53.43 12.49
CA ARG A 3 -2.79 -52.51 12.30
C ARG A 3 -3.02 -51.71 13.60
N SER A 4 -2.78 -50.41 13.61
CA SER A 4 -3.19 -49.51 14.70
C SER A 4 -4.54 -48.87 14.38
N SER A 5 -5.58 -49.37 15.04
CA SER A 5 -6.94 -48.85 15.03
C SER A 5 -7.04 -47.60 15.92
N ILE A 6 -7.41 -46.45 15.36
CA ILE A 6 -7.74 -45.25 16.13
C ILE A 6 -9.21 -45.34 16.52
N ARG A 7 -9.45 -45.44 17.83
CA ARG A 7 -10.75 -45.62 18.50
C ARG A 7 -11.35 -44.24 18.75
N TRP A 8 -12.49 -43.92 18.12
CA TRP A 8 -13.27 -42.71 18.42
C TRP A 8 -14.14 -42.98 19.66
N SER A 9 -13.86 -42.30 20.77
CA SER A 9 -14.73 -42.29 21.94
C SER A 9 -15.89 -41.30 21.71
N LYS A 10 -17.11 -41.83 21.60
CA LYS A 10 -18.35 -41.07 21.75
C LYS A 10 -18.47 -40.62 23.20
N VAL A 11 -18.47 -39.32 23.46
CA VAL A 11 -18.92 -38.79 24.76
C VAL A 11 -20.43 -38.57 24.67
N SER A 12 -21.14 -39.41 25.43
CA SER A 12 -22.56 -39.35 25.70
C SER A 12 -22.87 -38.16 26.62
N LEU A 13 -23.75 -37.26 26.18
CA LEU A 13 -24.38 -36.25 27.03
C LEU A 13 -25.71 -36.82 27.52
N ARG A 14 -25.75 -37.32 28.75
CA ARG A 14 -26.95 -37.39 29.60
C ARG A 14 -26.59 -37.75 31.03
N ASP A 15 -27.26 -37.05 31.94
CA ASP A 15 -27.40 -37.27 33.39
C ASP A 15 -26.20 -36.79 34.22
N SER A 16 -26.31 -36.01 35.28
CA SER A 16 -27.43 -35.45 36.04
C SER A 16 -26.79 -34.56 37.10
N CYS A 17 -27.20 -33.29 37.26
CA CYS A 17 -26.81 -32.51 38.44
C CYS A 17 -28.06 -31.87 39.03
N SER A 18 -28.39 -32.38 40.21
CA SER A 18 -29.48 -31.97 41.08
C SER A 18 -29.39 -30.49 41.44
N LEU A 19 -30.52 -29.80 41.31
CA LEU A 19 -30.79 -28.53 41.98
C LEU A 19 -30.70 -28.76 43.49
N HIS A 20 -29.66 -28.26 44.14
CA HIS A 20 -29.70 -27.61 45.45
C HIS A 20 -28.32 -27.01 45.72
N ASP A 21 -28.32 -25.78 46.24
CA ASP A 21 -27.19 -24.97 46.69
C ASP A 21 -26.28 -24.36 45.61
N VAL A 22 -26.77 -23.26 45.02
CA VAL A 22 -25.90 -22.20 44.49
C VAL A 22 -26.28 -20.89 45.18
N ASP A 23 -25.35 -20.42 46.02
CA ASP A 23 -25.36 -19.15 46.73
C ASP A 23 -25.42 -17.97 45.74
N VAL A 24 -26.47 -17.15 45.86
CA VAL A 24 -26.83 -16.09 44.91
C VAL A 24 -26.14 -14.75 45.24
N SER A 25 -25.20 -14.73 46.18
CA SER A 25 -24.57 -13.48 46.64
C SER A 25 -23.39 -12.97 45.79
N GLY A 26 -22.87 -13.75 44.83
CA GLY A 26 -21.66 -13.42 44.06
C GLY A 26 -21.81 -13.08 42.57
N MET A 27 -23.04 -13.08 42.01
CA MET A 27 -23.26 -13.03 40.55
C MET A 27 -23.76 -11.68 40.00
N THR A 28 -23.55 -10.58 40.72
CA THR A 28 -24.08 -9.25 40.33
C THR A 28 -23.09 -8.35 39.57
N GLN A 29 -21.90 -8.83 39.17
CA GLN A 29 -20.84 -7.95 38.64
C GLN A 29 -20.28 -8.24 37.25
N SER A 30 -20.88 -9.09 36.41
CA SER A 30 -20.28 -9.41 35.10
C SER A 30 -21.25 -9.60 33.94
N ILE A 31 -22.22 -8.71 33.76
CA ILE A 31 -22.95 -8.59 32.48
C ILE A 31 -23.26 -7.12 32.17
N ILE A 32 -22.23 -6.31 31.84
CA ILE A 32 -22.40 -5.06 31.09
C ILE A 32 -21.17 -4.85 30.20
N VAL A 33 -21.15 -5.48 29.02
CA VAL A 33 -20.52 -4.88 27.83
C VAL A 33 -21.35 -5.32 26.62
N GLY A 34 -22.26 -4.43 26.23
CA GLY A 34 -23.00 -4.46 24.98
C GLY A 34 -23.39 -3.03 24.70
N GLU A 35 -22.57 -2.34 23.90
CA GLU A 35 -22.77 -0.96 23.49
C GLU A 35 -24.15 -0.76 22.84
N GLU A 36 -25.02 -0.04 23.54
CA GLU A 36 -26.03 0.82 22.93
C GLU A 36 -25.96 2.14 23.71
N THR A 37 -25.78 3.23 22.97
CA THR A 37 -25.70 4.61 23.42
C THR A 37 -26.86 4.97 24.35
N MET A 38 -26.62 4.91 25.67
CA MET A 38 -27.47 5.57 26.65
C MET A 38 -26.95 6.98 26.90
N SER A 39 -27.80 7.95 26.59
CA SER A 39 -27.70 9.33 27.06
C SER A 39 -27.43 9.37 28.56
N THR A 40 -26.43 10.14 28.97
CA THR A 40 -25.90 10.32 30.33
C THR A 40 -26.82 11.10 31.26
N HIS A 41 -28.14 10.90 31.21
CA HIS A 41 -29.06 11.45 32.21
C HIS A 41 -29.94 10.33 32.78
N SER A 42 -30.00 10.28 34.11
CA SER A 42 -30.73 9.34 34.98
C SER A 42 -29.99 8.05 35.41
N ILE A 43 -28.95 8.20 36.22
CA ILE A 43 -28.62 7.19 37.25
C ILE A 43 -28.84 7.85 38.60
N SER A 44 -30.10 7.91 39.02
CA SER A 44 -30.51 8.29 40.36
C SER A 44 -31.91 7.71 40.58
N ASN A 45 -32.03 6.80 41.55
CA ASN A 45 -33.24 6.11 42.03
C ASN A 45 -33.66 4.84 41.27
N SER A 46 -32.93 3.74 41.44
CA SER A 46 -33.49 2.39 41.24
C SER A 46 -33.99 1.84 42.58
N THR A 47 -35.22 2.17 42.97
CA THR A 47 -35.90 1.48 44.08
C THR A 47 -36.09 0.00 43.73
N PRO A 48 -36.17 -0.91 44.72
CA PRO A 48 -36.42 -2.34 44.48
C PRO A 48 -37.68 -2.58 43.64
N GLU A 49 -38.69 -1.72 43.78
CA GLU A 49 -39.90 -1.72 42.96
C GLU A 49 -39.60 -1.39 41.50
N TYR A 50 -38.80 -0.36 41.20
CA TYR A 50 -38.42 -0.05 39.81
C TYR A 50 -37.65 -1.20 39.15
N ALA A 51 -36.73 -1.84 39.88
CA ALA A 51 -36.00 -3.00 39.37
C ALA A 51 -36.94 -4.20 39.13
N LYS A 52 -37.93 -4.42 40.00
CA LYS A 52 -38.96 -5.46 39.86
C LYS A 52 -39.88 -5.18 38.68
N GLU A 53 -40.30 -3.93 38.50
CA GLU A 53 -41.11 -3.46 37.38
C GLU A 53 -40.38 -3.65 36.04
N GLU A 54 -39.09 -3.28 35.98
CA GLU A 54 -38.24 -3.43 34.80
C GLU A 54 -38.01 -4.91 34.44
N LEU A 55 -37.80 -5.77 35.45
CA LEU A 55 -37.73 -7.23 35.28
C LEU A 55 -39.06 -7.80 34.80
N TYR A 56 -40.20 -7.38 35.36
CA TYR A 56 -41.51 -7.82 34.89
C TYR A 56 -41.78 -7.33 33.46
N ARG A 57 -41.37 -6.11 33.11
CA ARG A 57 -41.49 -5.57 31.75
C ARG A 57 -40.64 -6.32 30.74
N ARG A 58 -39.44 -6.80 31.13
CA ARG A 58 -38.55 -7.63 30.29
C ARG A 58 -39.01 -9.08 30.17
N PHE A 59 -39.41 -9.71 31.27
CA PHE A 59 -39.69 -11.15 31.35
C PHE A 59 -41.17 -11.53 31.32
N SER A 60 -42.09 -10.57 31.31
CA SER A 60 -43.51 -10.83 31.03
C SER A 60 -43.68 -11.43 29.62
N ARG A 61 -44.79 -12.15 29.41
CA ARG A 61 -45.12 -12.72 28.09
C ARG A 61 -45.09 -11.67 26.97
N GLN A 62 -45.53 -10.45 27.24
CA GLN A 62 -45.48 -9.33 26.29
C GLN A 62 -44.06 -8.79 26.10
N GLY A 63 -43.26 -8.68 27.17
CA GLY A 63 -41.84 -8.30 27.13
C GLY A 63 -40.98 -9.25 26.31
N LEU A 64 -41.09 -10.55 26.59
CA LEU A 64 -40.42 -11.62 25.84
C LEU A 64 -40.84 -11.63 24.36
N ARG A 65 -42.11 -11.36 24.06
CA ARG A 65 -42.62 -11.26 22.67
C ARG A 65 -42.03 -10.04 21.96
N ARG A 66 -41.94 -8.88 22.61
CA ARG A 66 -41.26 -7.68 22.06
C ARG A 66 -39.77 -7.91 21.87
N GLN A 67 -39.09 -8.60 22.78
CA GLN A 67 -37.67 -8.90 22.67
C GLN A 67 -37.37 -9.91 21.57
N ARG A 68 -38.20 -10.95 21.42
CA ARG A 68 -38.15 -11.88 20.27
C ARG A 68 -38.40 -11.14 18.97
N LEU A 69 -39.40 -10.27 18.91
CA LEU A 69 -39.69 -9.47 17.72
C LEU A 69 -38.53 -8.54 17.37
N ARG A 70 -37.89 -7.87 18.34
CA ARG A 70 -36.71 -7.02 18.10
C ARG A 70 -35.50 -7.84 17.63
N ARG A 71 -35.20 -8.99 18.25
CA ARG A 71 -34.13 -9.89 17.81
C ARG A 71 -34.41 -10.43 16.40
N TRP A 72 -35.65 -10.80 16.13
CA TRP A 72 -36.10 -11.25 14.83
C TRP A 72 -35.99 -10.14 13.79
N MET A 73 -36.47 -8.92 14.09
CA MET A 73 -36.34 -7.75 13.22
C MET A 73 -34.87 -7.39 12.97
N ARG A 74 -34.00 -7.39 13.99
CA ARG A 74 -32.55 -7.17 13.79
C ARG A 74 -31.93 -8.26 12.93
N GLY A 75 -32.30 -9.52 13.16
CA GLY A 75 -31.88 -10.65 12.32
C GLY A 75 -32.36 -10.49 10.87
N LEU A 76 -33.62 -10.09 10.67
CA LEU A 76 -34.20 -9.87 9.35
C LEU A 76 -33.56 -8.67 8.64
N SER A 77 -33.37 -7.55 9.34
CA SER A 77 -32.68 -6.36 8.82
C SER A 77 -31.24 -6.67 8.46
N TRP A 78 -30.52 -7.44 9.28
CA TRP A 78 -29.17 -7.88 8.99
C TRP A 78 -29.14 -8.80 7.76
N ILE A 79 -30.01 -9.81 7.69
CA ILE A 79 -30.12 -10.69 6.53
C ILE A 79 -30.44 -9.88 5.28
N LEU A 80 -31.41 -8.98 5.34
CA LEU A 80 -31.87 -8.21 4.20
C LEU A 80 -30.80 -7.21 3.73
N VAL A 81 -30.16 -6.47 4.62
CA VAL A 81 -29.07 -5.54 4.27
C VAL A 81 -27.85 -6.28 3.74
N VAL A 82 -27.40 -7.36 4.39
CA VAL A 82 -26.23 -8.14 3.96
C VAL A 82 -26.50 -8.88 2.64
N GLN A 83 -27.68 -9.46 2.46
CA GLN A 83 -28.06 -10.10 1.21
C GLN A 83 -28.21 -9.08 0.07
N LEU A 84 -28.76 -7.90 0.33
CA LEU A 84 -28.94 -6.87 -0.68
C LEU A 84 -27.60 -6.24 -1.10
N LEU A 85 -26.71 -5.93 -0.16
CA LEU A 85 -25.36 -5.43 -0.47
C LEU A 85 -24.48 -6.49 -1.17
N SER A 86 -24.52 -7.74 -0.70
CA SER A 86 -23.80 -8.84 -1.36
C SER A 86 -24.39 -9.20 -2.74
N GLY A 87 -25.70 -9.01 -2.90
CA GLY A 87 -26.41 -9.11 -4.18
C GLY A 87 -26.01 -8.02 -5.16
N ALA A 88 -25.87 -6.77 -4.70
CA ALA A 88 -25.44 -5.64 -5.53
C ALA A 88 -24.01 -5.84 -6.06
N LYS A 89 -23.06 -6.22 -5.20
CA LYS A 89 -21.70 -6.60 -5.64
C LYS A 89 -21.74 -7.72 -6.67
N ARG A 90 -22.56 -8.75 -6.42
CA ARG A 90 -22.70 -9.87 -7.34
C ARG A 90 -23.25 -9.47 -8.70
N ALA A 91 -24.25 -8.60 -8.73
CA ALA A 91 -24.82 -8.07 -9.97
C ALA A 91 -23.76 -7.29 -10.77
N MET A 92 -22.97 -6.45 -10.09
CA MET A 92 -21.85 -5.72 -10.72
C MET A 92 -20.82 -6.69 -11.31
N ASP A 93 -20.38 -7.71 -10.57
CA ASP A 93 -19.42 -8.72 -11.05
C ASP A 93 -19.93 -9.41 -12.32
N VAL A 94 -21.20 -9.80 -12.35
CA VAL A 94 -21.82 -10.47 -13.51
C VAL A 94 -21.93 -9.52 -14.70
N LEU A 95 -22.42 -8.30 -14.49
CA LEU A 95 -22.54 -7.29 -15.56
C LEU A 95 -21.19 -6.99 -16.20
N LEU A 96 -20.17 -6.69 -15.39
CA LEU A 96 -18.83 -6.39 -15.87
C LEU A 96 -18.15 -7.61 -16.52
N ALA A 97 -18.41 -8.83 -16.03
CA ALA A 97 -17.91 -10.05 -16.67
C ALA A 97 -18.58 -10.28 -18.04
N ILE A 98 -19.89 -10.06 -18.17
CA ILE A 98 -20.60 -10.14 -19.46
C ILE A 98 -20.05 -9.08 -20.42
N SER A 99 -19.92 -7.82 -19.98
CA SER A 99 -19.31 -6.76 -20.79
C SER A 99 -17.89 -7.12 -21.22
N GLY A 100 -17.09 -7.68 -20.31
CA GLY A 100 -15.75 -8.18 -20.59
C GLY A 100 -15.73 -9.30 -21.62
N LEU A 101 -16.66 -10.25 -21.56
CA LEU A 101 -16.80 -11.31 -22.57
C LEU A 101 -17.15 -10.75 -23.94
N VAL A 102 -18.02 -9.74 -24.02
CA VAL A 102 -18.40 -9.09 -25.28
C VAL A 102 -17.21 -8.33 -25.87
N ILE A 103 -16.58 -7.46 -25.07
CA ILE A 103 -15.45 -6.62 -25.50
C ILE A 103 -14.25 -7.50 -25.91
N LEU A 104 -13.97 -8.55 -25.15
CA LEU A 104 -12.84 -9.46 -25.42
C LEU A 104 -13.23 -10.64 -26.32
N SER A 105 -14.44 -10.66 -26.88
CA SER A 105 -14.92 -11.76 -27.74
C SER A 105 -14.00 -12.08 -28.92
N PRO A 106 -13.33 -11.12 -29.59
CA PRO A 106 -12.36 -11.46 -30.64
C PRO A 106 -11.19 -12.29 -30.09
N LEU A 107 -10.72 -12.01 -28.87
CA LEU A 107 -9.65 -12.78 -28.22
C LEU A 107 -10.13 -14.17 -27.81
N PHE A 108 -11.40 -14.31 -27.40
CA PHE A 108 -11.99 -15.64 -27.15
C PHE A 108 -12.10 -16.46 -28.43
N ILE A 109 -12.48 -15.86 -29.56
CA ILE A 109 -12.50 -16.54 -30.86
C ILE A 109 -11.10 -17.02 -31.25
N VAL A 110 -10.09 -16.17 -31.08
CA VAL A 110 -8.68 -16.57 -31.28
C VAL A 110 -8.30 -17.72 -30.34
N GLY A 111 -8.71 -17.68 -29.07
CA GLY A 111 -8.45 -18.74 -28.10
C GLY A 111 -9.10 -20.07 -28.49
N LEU A 112 -10.34 -20.04 -28.97
CA LEU A 112 -11.05 -21.20 -29.49
C LEU A 112 -10.35 -21.77 -30.73
N ALA A 113 -9.92 -20.92 -31.66
CA ALA A 113 -9.18 -21.34 -32.83
C ALA A 113 -7.83 -21.99 -32.47
N LEU A 114 -7.09 -21.40 -31.51
CA LEU A 114 -5.84 -21.97 -31.01
C LEU A 114 -6.06 -23.31 -30.27
N MET A 115 -7.17 -23.46 -29.54
CA MET A 115 -7.54 -24.73 -28.92
C MET A 115 -7.91 -25.79 -29.97
N ALA A 116 -8.66 -25.42 -31.01
CA ALA A 116 -9.02 -26.32 -32.11
C ALA A 116 -7.77 -26.82 -32.85
N SER A 117 -6.77 -25.96 -33.03
CA SER A 117 -5.45 -26.29 -33.59
C SER A 117 -4.51 -27.00 -32.60
N ARG A 118 -4.98 -27.34 -31.38
CA ARG A 118 -4.20 -27.99 -30.31
C ARG A 118 -2.93 -27.23 -29.88
N VAL A 119 -2.89 -25.92 -30.13
CA VAL A 119 -1.76 -25.05 -29.73
C VAL A 119 -1.84 -24.68 -28.25
N ILE A 120 -3.06 -24.50 -27.75
CA ILE A 120 -3.34 -24.23 -26.34
C ILE A 120 -4.42 -25.20 -25.84
N ALA A 121 -4.55 -25.37 -24.53
CA ALA A 121 -5.59 -26.19 -23.93
C ALA A 121 -6.27 -25.45 -22.77
N LEU A 122 -7.52 -25.83 -22.45
CA LEU A 122 -8.19 -25.35 -21.25
C LEU A 122 -7.73 -26.17 -20.03
N GLU A 123 -7.00 -25.52 -19.14
CA GLU A 123 -6.54 -26.05 -17.87
C GLU A 123 -7.53 -25.71 -16.75
N ARG A 124 -7.77 -26.67 -15.85
CA ARG A 124 -8.54 -26.48 -14.62
C ARG A 124 -7.59 -26.58 -13.44
N ARG A 125 -7.49 -25.51 -12.65
CA ARG A 125 -6.63 -25.47 -11.46
C ARG A 125 -7.47 -25.42 -10.19
N PRO A 126 -7.30 -26.37 -9.25
CA PRO A 126 -8.04 -26.32 -8.00
C PRO A 126 -7.60 -25.09 -7.17
N ARG A 127 -8.60 -24.36 -6.66
CA ARG A 127 -8.45 -23.17 -5.82
C ARG A 127 -9.40 -23.22 -4.65
N VAL A 128 -9.08 -22.46 -3.60
CA VAL A 128 -9.96 -22.24 -2.46
C VAL A 128 -10.70 -20.93 -2.65
N GLY A 129 -12.03 -21.00 -2.60
CA GLY A 129 -12.95 -19.87 -2.73
C GLY A 129 -13.60 -19.49 -1.41
N ARG A 130 -14.75 -18.83 -1.52
CA ARG A 130 -15.55 -18.39 -0.38
C ARG A 130 -15.93 -19.59 0.51
N TRP A 131 -15.91 -19.38 1.82
CA TRP A 131 -16.20 -20.39 2.86
C TRP A 131 -15.33 -21.64 2.76
N CYS A 132 -14.09 -21.46 2.29
CA CYS A 132 -13.14 -22.55 2.07
C CYS A 132 -13.61 -23.63 1.08
N GLN A 133 -14.57 -23.32 0.21
CA GLN A 133 -15.03 -24.24 -0.82
C GLN A 133 -14.03 -24.32 -1.96
N THR A 134 -13.71 -25.53 -2.43
CA THR A 134 -12.81 -25.69 -3.57
C THR A 134 -13.53 -25.55 -4.89
N PHE A 135 -12.90 -24.89 -5.87
CA PHE A 135 -13.41 -24.76 -7.23
C PHE A 135 -12.27 -24.85 -8.25
N ASP A 136 -12.63 -25.08 -9.51
CA ASP A 136 -11.70 -25.14 -10.63
C ASP A 136 -11.57 -23.78 -11.32
N GLU A 137 -10.42 -23.12 -11.17
CA GLU A 137 -10.08 -21.92 -11.94
C GLU A 137 -9.75 -22.31 -13.39
N TYR A 138 -10.49 -21.75 -14.35
CA TYR A 138 -10.28 -21.97 -15.77
C TYR A 138 -9.16 -21.08 -16.31
N ARG A 139 -8.18 -21.67 -17.00
CA ARG A 139 -7.08 -20.94 -17.66
C ARG A 139 -6.70 -21.57 -18.99
N PHE A 140 -6.13 -20.80 -19.90
CA PHE A 140 -5.45 -21.39 -21.06
C PHE A 140 -4.02 -21.80 -20.68
N ALA A 141 -3.70 -23.07 -20.90
CA ALA A 141 -2.34 -23.57 -20.90
C ALA A 141 -1.63 -23.08 -22.16
N LEU A 142 -0.63 -22.22 -21.98
CA LEU A 142 0.14 -21.62 -23.06
C LEU A 142 1.48 -22.35 -23.26
N PRO A 143 1.99 -22.44 -24.51
CA PRO A 143 3.28 -23.07 -24.80
C PRO A 143 4.46 -22.33 -24.15
N GLN A 144 5.58 -23.03 -23.94
CA GLN A 144 6.79 -22.46 -23.32
C GLN A 144 7.73 -21.75 -24.32
N ASN A 145 7.22 -21.34 -25.48
CA ASN A 145 7.98 -20.63 -26.52
C ASN A 145 7.78 -19.10 -26.45
N THR A 146 8.44 -18.36 -27.35
CA THR A 146 8.35 -16.89 -27.46
C THR A 146 6.91 -16.39 -27.61
N TRP A 147 6.10 -17.08 -28.42
CA TRP A 147 4.67 -16.77 -28.59
C TRP A 147 3.87 -16.94 -27.30
N GLY A 148 4.09 -18.02 -26.56
CA GLY A 148 3.46 -18.23 -25.27
C GLY A 148 3.93 -17.25 -24.19
N ARG A 149 5.15 -16.70 -24.29
CA ARG A 149 5.58 -15.56 -23.45
C ARG A 149 4.79 -14.30 -23.81
N LEU A 150 4.64 -13.98 -25.10
CA LEU A 150 3.86 -12.82 -25.56
C LEU A 150 2.40 -12.89 -25.10
N LEU A 151 1.75 -14.05 -25.26
CA LEU A 151 0.37 -14.27 -24.81
C LEU A 151 0.23 -14.17 -23.28
N ARG A 152 1.28 -14.49 -22.51
CA ARG A 152 1.31 -14.26 -21.05
C ARG A 152 1.39 -12.78 -20.69
N LEU A 153 2.14 -11.97 -21.44
CA LEU A 153 2.27 -10.53 -21.22
C LEU A 153 0.91 -9.82 -21.32
N ILE A 154 0.12 -10.14 -22.35
CA ILE A 154 -1.24 -9.60 -22.52
C ILE A 154 -2.30 -10.33 -21.67
N ARG A 155 -1.88 -11.20 -20.74
CA ARG A 155 -2.73 -11.99 -19.84
C ARG A 155 -3.81 -12.85 -20.53
N PHE A 156 -3.55 -13.27 -21.77
CA PHE A 156 -4.45 -14.11 -22.55
C PHE A 156 -4.84 -15.39 -21.80
N HIS A 157 -3.91 -15.99 -21.06
CA HIS A 157 -4.15 -17.20 -20.26
C HIS A 157 -5.27 -17.08 -19.21
N ARG A 158 -5.64 -15.86 -18.79
CA ARG A 158 -6.69 -15.64 -17.78
C ARG A 158 -8.06 -15.36 -18.36
N LEU A 159 -8.23 -15.25 -19.67
CA LEU A 159 -9.54 -14.98 -20.28
C LEU A 159 -10.63 -15.94 -19.78
N PRO A 160 -10.41 -17.27 -19.67
CA PRO A 160 -11.45 -18.19 -19.19
C PRO A 160 -11.92 -17.94 -17.75
N THR A 161 -11.14 -17.20 -16.94
CA THR A 161 -11.52 -16.86 -15.56
C THR A 161 -12.82 -16.04 -15.50
N LEU A 162 -13.20 -15.33 -16.57
CA LEU A 162 -14.48 -14.63 -16.63
C LEU A 162 -15.68 -15.59 -16.45
N PHE A 163 -15.55 -16.84 -16.90
CA PHE A 163 -16.58 -17.86 -16.65
C PHE A 163 -16.67 -18.26 -15.18
N ASN A 164 -15.56 -18.29 -14.43
CA ASN A 164 -15.59 -18.50 -12.98
C ASN A 164 -16.33 -17.36 -12.26
N ILE A 165 -16.18 -16.13 -12.75
CA ILE A 165 -16.91 -14.98 -12.23
C ILE A 165 -18.41 -15.17 -12.53
N LEU A 166 -18.80 -15.52 -13.75
CA LEU A 166 -20.22 -15.77 -14.08
C LEU A 166 -20.84 -16.92 -13.28
N LYS A 167 -20.08 -17.99 -13.02
CA LYS A 167 -20.52 -19.12 -12.20
C LYS A 167 -20.68 -18.78 -10.72
N GLY A 168 -19.92 -17.79 -10.23
CA GLY A 168 -19.97 -17.34 -8.84
C GLY A 168 -18.89 -17.94 -7.95
N ASP A 169 -17.93 -18.65 -8.56
CA ASP A 169 -16.72 -19.15 -7.89
C ASP A 169 -15.76 -17.99 -7.55
N MET A 170 -15.74 -16.96 -8.40
CA MET A 170 -14.87 -15.78 -8.28
C MET A 170 -15.65 -14.47 -8.37
N SER A 171 -14.98 -13.39 -7.98
CA SER A 171 -15.38 -11.99 -8.11
C SER A 171 -14.37 -11.27 -9.03
N LEU A 172 -14.70 -10.10 -9.57
CA LEU A 172 -13.70 -9.28 -10.28
C LEU A 172 -12.64 -8.80 -9.30
N ILE A 173 -13.09 -8.27 -8.17
CA ILE A 173 -12.23 -7.77 -7.09
C ILE A 173 -12.39 -8.65 -5.85
N GLY A 174 -11.26 -9.06 -5.28
CA GLY A 174 -11.21 -9.88 -4.07
C GLY A 174 -9.80 -10.41 -3.79
N PRO A 175 -9.61 -11.12 -2.67
CA PRO A 175 -8.34 -11.77 -2.34
C PRO A 175 -7.85 -12.69 -3.46
N ARG A 176 -6.53 -12.85 -3.59
CA ARG A 176 -5.99 -13.74 -4.63
C ARG A 176 -6.45 -15.19 -4.39
N PRO A 177 -6.84 -15.93 -5.43
CA PRO A 177 -7.13 -17.36 -5.29
C PRO A 177 -5.84 -18.12 -4.98
N VAL A 178 -5.89 -18.99 -3.96
CA VAL A 178 -4.77 -19.82 -3.50
C VAL A 178 -5.05 -21.30 -3.76
N SER A 179 -4.00 -22.09 -3.94
CA SER A 179 -4.13 -23.54 -4.05
C SER A 179 -4.55 -24.14 -2.70
N PRO A 180 -5.29 -25.27 -2.68
CA PRO A 180 -5.57 -26.00 -1.46
C PRO A 180 -4.27 -26.35 -0.72
N GLY A 181 -4.25 -26.18 0.60
CA GLY A 181 -3.09 -26.48 1.45
C GLY A 181 -2.00 -25.41 1.53
N THR A 182 -2.06 -24.34 0.71
CA THR A 182 -1.05 -23.25 0.78
C THR A 182 -1.19 -22.38 2.02
N LEU A 183 -2.42 -22.06 2.43
CA LEU A 183 -2.71 -21.27 3.61
C LEU A 183 -3.69 -22.05 4.50
N SER A 184 -3.44 -22.04 5.81
CA SER A 184 -4.25 -22.76 6.78
C SER A 184 -5.48 -21.93 7.19
N PRO A 185 -6.72 -22.41 6.95
CA PRO A 185 -7.92 -21.72 7.44
C PRO A 185 -8.02 -21.64 8.97
N ARG A 186 -7.17 -22.38 9.70
CA ARG A 186 -7.12 -22.36 11.17
C ARG A 186 -6.43 -21.11 11.69
N GLU A 187 -5.59 -20.46 10.89
CA GLU A 187 -4.94 -19.21 11.27
C GLU A 187 -5.95 -18.06 11.29
N ARG A 188 -6.04 -17.38 12.44
CA ARG A 188 -7.02 -16.30 12.65
C ARG A 188 -6.88 -15.18 11.62
N ALA A 189 -5.64 -14.84 11.25
CA ALA A 189 -5.33 -13.81 10.27
C ALA A 189 -5.78 -14.20 8.84
N VAL A 190 -5.64 -15.47 8.47
CA VAL A 190 -6.02 -15.97 7.13
C VAL A 190 -7.52 -16.12 7.00
N ARG A 191 -8.23 -16.55 8.06
CA ARG A 191 -9.64 -16.95 8.00
C ARG A 191 -10.56 -15.92 7.33
N LYS A 192 -10.38 -14.63 7.62
CA LYS A 192 -11.21 -13.53 7.09
C LYS A 192 -11.21 -13.48 5.56
N ARG A 193 -10.11 -13.84 4.90
CA ARG A 193 -10.01 -13.82 3.42
C ARG A 193 -11.06 -14.70 2.74
N TYR A 194 -11.50 -15.76 3.41
CA TYR A 194 -12.46 -16.73 2.87
C TYR A 194 -13.92 -16.31 3.08
N ASP A 195 -14.20 -15.20 3.76
CA ASP A 195 -15.58 -14.71 3.93
C ASP A 195 -16.15 -14.11 2.63
N VAL A 196 -15.27 -13.75 1.70
CA VAL A 196 -15.57 -13.20 0.37
C VAL A 196 -15.09 -14.13 -0.75
N ARG A 197 -15.58 -13.90 -1.98
CA ARG A 197 -15.08 -14.61 -3.15
C ARG A 197 -13.68 -14.10 -3.52
N PRO A 198 -12.76 -14.97 -3.97
CA PRO A 198 -11.49 -14.53 -4.49
C PRO A 198 -11.66 -13.73 -5.78
N GLY A 199 -10.73 -12.80 -6.02
CA GLY A 199 -10.76 -11.84 -7.12
C GLY A 199 -9.87 -12.21 -8.29
N LEU A 200 -10.25 -11.76 -9.49
CA LEU A 200 -9.32 -11.67 -10.63
C LEU A 200 -8.20 -10.65 -10.36
N VAL A 201 -8.56 -9.56 -9.68
CA VAL A 201 -7.68 -8.50 -9.19
C VAL A 201 -7.79 -8.42 -7.67
N CYS A 202 -6.65 -8.36 -6.97
CA CYS A 202 -6.61 -8.16 -5.52
C CYS A 202 -5.88 -6.86 -5.14
N LEU A 203 -6.27 -6.27 -4.01
CA LEU A 203 -5.72 -5.01 -3.51
C LEU A 203 -4.20 -5.11 -3.28
N TRP A 204 -3.74 -6.20 -2.66
CA TRP A 204 -2.32 -6.46 -2.47
C TRP A 204 -1.53 -6.44 -3.78
N TRP A 205 -2.05 -7.06 -4.84
CA TRP A 205 -1.37 -7.10 -6.13
C TRP A 205 -1.28 -5.69 -6.75
N ILE A 206 -2.31 -4.86 -6.59
CA ILE A 206 -2.26 -3.46 -7.03
C ILE A 206 -1.19 -2.70 -6.25
N ARG A 207 -1.20 -2.76 -4.92
CA ARG A 207 -0.22 -2.08 -4.07
C ARG A 207 1.21 -2.52 -4.36
N ARG A 208 1.43 -3.82 -4.51
CA ARG A 208 2.74 -4.38 -4.92
C ARG A 208 3.20 -3.84 -6.27
N ARG A 209 2.29 -3.58 -7.22
CA ARG A 209 2.64 -3.05 -8.55
C ARG A 209 2.75 -1.53 -8.61
N ALA A 210 1.92 -0.84 -7.84
CA ALA A 210 2.01 0.58 -7.56
C ALA A 210 3.26 0.90 -6.73
N ASN A 211 3.83 -0.13 -6.09
CA ASN A 211 5.06 -0.07 -5.32
C ASN A 211 4.91 0.85 -4.09
N ILE A 212 3.72 0.80 -3.50
CA ILE A 212 3.29 1.56 -2.33
C ILE A 212 2.96 0.57 -1.23
N ASP A 213 3.69 0.74 -0.12
CA ASP A 213 3.50 0.11 1.18
C ASP A 213 3.47 -1.43 1.24
N TYR A 214 4.30 -2.00 2.13
CA TYR A 214 4.57 -3.44 2.24
C TYR A 214 3.86 -4.02 3.45
N GLY A 215 2.53 -3.88 3.48
CA GLY A 215 1.72 -4.80 4.27
C GLY A 215 1.82 -6.21 3.69
N THR A 216 1.66 -7.23 4.53
CA THR A 216 1.59 -8.62 4.06
C THR A 216 0.37 -8.85 3.16
N GLU A 217 0.37 -9.88 2.31
CA GLU A 217 -0.82 -10.24 1.50
C GLU A 217 -2.05 -10.44 2.41
N ILE A 218 -1.84 -10.98 3.61
CA ILE A 218 -2.88 -11.26 4.60
C ILE A 218 -3.45 -9.97 5.19
N GLU A 219 -2.62 -8.98 5.51
CA GLU A 219 -3.07 -7.67 6.00
C GLU A 219 -3.91 -6.94 4.95
N ALA A 220 -3.43 -6.90 3.70
CA ALA A 220 -4.16 -6.26 2.61
C ALA A 220 -5.48 -6.99 2.28
N ASP A 221 -5.49 -8.32 2.38
CA ASP A 221 -6.73 -9.11 2.25
C ASP A 221 -7.69 -8.80 3.42
N GLY A 222 -7.19 -8.63 4.64
CA GLY A 222 -7.97 -8.26 5.82
C GLY A 222 -8.62 -6.88 5.68
N GLU A 223 -7.84 -5.87 5.32
CA GLU A 223 -8.32 -4.51 5.04
C GLU A 223 -9.41 -4.51 3.96
N TYR A 224 -9.19 -5.26 2.88
CA TYR A 224 -10.16 -5.40 1.81
C TYR A 224 -11.50 -5.97 2.29
N VAL A 225 -11.45 -7.03 3.10
CA VAL A 225 -12.66 -7.67 3.64
C VAL A 225 -13.43 -6.73 4.57
N GLU A 226 -12.73 -5.93 5.36
CA GLU A 226 -13.33 -5.00 6.32
C GLU A 226 -13.92 -3.74 5.67
N THR A 227 -13.32 -3.26 4.58
CA THR A 227 -13.71 -2.01 3.90
C THR A 227 -14.50 -2.23 2.60
N GLN A 228 -14.95 -3.47 2.35
CA GLN A 228 -15.59 -3.86 1.09
C GLN A 228 -16.83 -3.02 0.79
N SER A 229 -16.83 -2.39 -0.39
CA SER A 229 -17.98 -1.67 -0.93
C SER A 229 -17.95 -1.69 -2.46
N VAL A 230 -19.10 -1.50 -3.10
CA VAL A 230 -19.22 -1.45 -4.58
C VAL A 230 -18.34 -0.34 -5.17
N LEU A 231 -18.35 0.85 -4.57
CA LEU A 231 -17.51 1.97 -4.97
C LEU A 231 -16.02 1.71 -4.70
N GLY A 232 -15.70 1.06 -3.58
CA GLY A 232 -14.34 0.63 -3.26
C GLY A 232 -13.77 -0.33 -4.31
N ASP A 233 -14.56 -1.34 -4.70
CA ASP A 233 -14.21 -2.29 -5.76
C ASP A 233 -14.01 -1.60 -7.11
N LEU A 234 -14.88 -0.66 -7.49
CA LEU A 234 -14.71 0.13 -8.71
C LEU A 234 -13.39 0.92 -8.66
N GLY A 235 -13.05 1.52 -7.51
CA GLY A 235 -11.77 2.18 -7.30
C GLY A 235 -10.58 1.24 -7.40
N ILE A 236 -10.68 -0.01 -6.92
CA ILE A 236 -9.65 -1.05 -7.10
C ILE A 236 -9.53 -1.43 -8.59
N ALA A 237 -10.65 -1.61 -9.29
CA ALA A 237 -10.65 -1.95 -10.72
C ALA A 237 -9.97 -0.85 -11.56
N LEU A 238 -10.26 0.42 -11.30
CA LEU A 238 -9.61 1.56 -11.97
C LEU A 238 -8.12 1.63 -11.67
N ARG A 239 -7.70 1.35 -10.43
CA ARG A 239 -6.29 1.25 -10.03
C ARG A 239 -5.53 0.12 -10.73
N ALA A 240 -6.23 -0.94 -11.14
CA ALA A 240 -5.61 -2.07 -11.82
C ALA A 240 -5.09 -1.70 -13.22
N ILE A 241 -5.71 -0.72 -13.90
CA ILE A 241 -5.34 -0.31 -15.27
C ILE A 241 -3.88 0.18 -15.33
N PRO A 242 -3.45 1.19 -14.55
CA PRO A 242 -2.05 1.61 -14.55
C PRO A 242 -1.13 0.51 -14.00
N ALA A 243 -1.57 -0.27 -13.00
CA ALA A 243 -0.82 -1.42 -12.48
C ALA A 243 -0.56 -2.52 -13.52
N ILE A 244 -1.39 -2.68 -14.56
CA ILE A 244 -1.13 -3.60 -15.68
C ILE A 244 -0.03 -3.04 -16.59
N LEU A 245 0.02 -1.71 -16.78
CA LEU A 245 1.04 -1.04 -17.59
C LEU A 245 2.42 -1.01 -16.93
N TYR A 246 2.49 -1.03 -15.60
CA TYR A 246 3.73 -1.15 -14.85
C TYR A 246 4.26 -2.60 -14.93
N GLY A 247 5.48 -2.75 -15.45
CA GLY A 247 6.16 -4.02 -15.76
C GLY A 247 6.42 -4.93 -14.55
N GLU A 248 7.03 -6.09 -14.82
CA GLU A 248 7.32 -7.08 -13.77
C GLU A 248 8.32 -6.53 -12.74
N GLY A 249 8.18 -6.98 -11.49
CA GLY A 249 8.99 -6.50 -10.39
C GLY A 249 10.35 -7.18 -10.31
N VAL A 250 11.35 -6.40 -9.91
CA VAL A 250 12.60 -6.71 -9.15
C VAL A 250 13.56 -7.79 -9.68
N ALA A 251 13.11 -8.91 -10.25
CA ALA A 251 13.95 -10.09 -10.43
C ALA A 251 14.93 -10.04 -11.63
N THR A 252 14.78 -9.10 -12.57
CA THR A 252 15.62 -8.99 -13.78
C THR A 252 16.14 -7.57 -14.05
N ALA A 253 16.01 -6.68 -13.08
CA ALA A 253 16.41 -5.28 -13.25
C ALA A 253 17.90 -5.10 -12.90
N PRO A 254 18.67 -4.29 -13.66
CA PRO A 254 20.08 -4.02 -13.35
C PRO A 254 20.19 -3.23 -12.04
N ASP A 255 21.32 -3.35 -11.33
CA ASP A 255 21.53 -2.62 -10.07
C ASP A 255 21.80 -1.12 -10.26
N LEU A 256 22.24 -0.72 -11.45
CA LEU A 256 22.44 0.66 -11.86
C LEU A 256 21.70 0.94 -13.16
N VAL A 257 20.95 2.03 -13.21
CA VAL A 257 20.23 2.52 -14.39
C VAL A 257 20.77 3.89 -14.76
N THR A 258 21.03 4.14 -16.04
CA THR A 258 21.46 5.46 -16.50
C THR A 258 20.34 6.10 -17.30
N ILE A 259 19.81 7.23 -16.81
CA ILE A 259 18.79 8.02 -17.50
C ILE A 259 19.34 9.43 -17.71
N LEU A 260 19.44 9.88 -18.96
CA LEU A 260 19.92 11.22 -19.32
C LEU A 260 21.26 11.55 -18.64
N ASN A 261 22.21 10.61 -18.68
CA ASN A 261 23.54 10.73 -18.07
C ASN A 261 23.58 10.77 -16.52
N ILE A 262 22.45 10.55 -15.86
CA ILE A 262 22.34 10.49 -14.41
C ILE A 262 22.40 9.01 -14.01
N PRO A 263 23.39 8.59 -13.20
CA PRO A 263 23.40 7.26 -12.60
C PRO A 263 22.29 7.20 -11.56
N ILE A 264 21.48 6.15 -11.61
CA ILE A 264 20.39 5.90 -10.66
C ILE A 264 20.64 4.54 -10.04
N ASP A 265 20.82 4.53 -8.73
CA ASP A 265 20.93 3.32 -7.93
C ASP A 265 19.57 2.64 -7.88
N ASN A 266 19.49 1.51 -8.59
CA ASN A 266 18.25 0.83 -8.84
C ASN A 266 17.99 -0.17 -7.71
N VAL A 267 17.52 0.38 -6.60
CA VAL A 267 17.27 -0.34 -5.36
C VAL A 267 15.79 -0.38 -5.02
N THR A 268 15.42 -1.32 -4.16
CA THR A 268 14.14 -1.38 -3.47
C THR A 268 14.11 -0.39 -2.30
N MET A 269 12.93 -0.13 -1.76
CA MET A 269 12.76 0.75 -0.60
C MET A 269 13.41 0.14 0.64
N ALA A 270 13.36 -1.19 0.78
CA ALA A 270 14.03 -1.90 1.87
C ALA A 270 15.55 -1.80 1.75
N GLU A 271 16.09 -2.06 0.56
CA GLU A 271 17.53 -1.89 0.26
C GLU A 271 17.98 -0.44 0.49
N ALA A 272 17.18 0.56 0.08
CA ALA A 272 17.48 1.96 0.31
C ALA A 272 17.57 2.31 1.81
N ILE A 273 16.66 1.79 2.63
CA ILE A 273 16.70 1.98 4.09
C ILE A 273 17.93 1.29 4.68
N GLU A 274 18.22 0.05 4.28
CA GLU A 274 19.40 -0.70 4.74
C GLU A 274 20.70 0.03 4.39
N ILE A 275 20.81 0.55 3.16
CA ILE A 275 21.92 1.40 2.71
C ILE A 275 22.04 2.61 3.65
N ILE A 276 20.98 3.38 3.85
CA ILE A 276 21.01 4.57 4.72
C ILE A 276 21.47 4.20 6.13
N MET A 277 20.93 3.14 6.72
CA MET A 277 21.30 2.71 8.07
C MET A 277 22.77 2.31 8.16
N ASN A 278 23.30 1.59 7.17
CA ASN A 278 24.72 1.22 7.12
C ASN A 278 25.63 2.44 6.96
N LEU A 279 25.22 3.44 6.18
CA LEU A 279 26.00 4.67 5.99
C LEU A 279 26.06 5.52 7.27
N LEU A 280 25.05 5.44 8.15
CA LEU A 280 25.09 6.15 9.43
C LEU A 280 26.16 5.64 10.40
N ASP A 281 26.78 4.48 10.12
CA ASP A 281 27.90 3.93 10.89
C ASP A 281 29.26 4.16 10.20
N SER A 282 29.29 4.85 9.07
CA SER A 282 30.51 5.10 8.33
C SER A 282 31.37 6.21 8.97
N GLN A 283 32.64 6.29 8.54
CA GLN A 283 33.57 7.32 9.01
C GLN A 283 33.39 8.66 8.27
N HIS A 284 32.95 8.63 7.01
CA HIS A 284 32.86 9.80 6.13
C HIS A 284 31.41 10.22 5.87
N GLY A 285 31.19 11.48 5.49
CA GLY A 285 29.86 11.96 5.11
C GLY A 285 29.44 11.41 3.75
N HIS A 286 28.17 11.01 3.63
CA HIS A 286 27.58 10.52 2.39
C HIS A 286 26.41 11.39 1.93
N GLN A 287 26.37 11.69 0.64
CA GLN A 287 25.29 12.43 0.01
C GLN A 287 24.32 11.48 -0.71
N ILE A 288 23.04 11.59 -0.40
CA ILE A 288 21.97 10.87 -1.09
C ILE A 288 21.03 11.86 -1.80
N CYS A 289 20.84 11.64 -3.10
CA CYS A 289 19.99 12.46 -3.95
C CYS A 289 18.72 11.72 -4.37
N PHE A 290 17.59 12.42 -4.43
CA PHE A 290 16.34 11.90 -5.01
C PHE A 290 16.07 12.59 -6.34
N VAL A 291 16.07 11.84 -7.44
CA VAL A 291 15.90 12.38 -8.79
C VAL A 291 14.52 12.04 -9.31
N ASN A 292 13.81 13.05 -9.80
CA ASN A 292 12.57 12.91 -10.56
C ASN A 292 12.72 13.53 -11.96
N ALA A 293 11.67 13.50 -12.77
CA ALA A 293 11.68 14.06 -14.13
C ALA A 293 12.07 15.56 -14.18
N ASP A 294 11.74 16.33 -13.15
CA ASP A 294 12.12 17.74 -13.05
C ASP A 294 13.62 17.89 -12.75
N CYS A 295 14.15 17.12 -11.79
CA CYS A 295 15.58 17.07 -11.50
C CYS A 295 16.38 16.69 -12.75
N ALA A 296 15.94 15.68 -13.50
CA ALA A 296 16.58 15.27 -14.75
C ALA A 296 16.55 16.38 -15.81
N ASN A 297 15.46 17.16 -15.86
CA ASN A 297 15.37 18.29 -16.77
C ASN A 297 16.32 19.44 -16.42
N ILE A 298 16.49 19.71 -15.12
CA ILE A 298 17.42 20.70 -14.59
C ILE A 298 18.85 20.25 -14.88
N ALA A 299 19.20 19.01 -14.55
CA ALA A 299 20.54 18.44 -14.76
C ALA A 299 20.95 18.45 -16.25
N TYR A 300 20.00 18.26 -17.17
CA TYR A 300 20.28 18.38 -18.61
C TYR A 300 20.76 19.80 -19.01
N ARG A 301 20.37 20.85 -18.27
CA ARG A 301 20.71 22.25 -18.56
C ARG A 301 21.79 22.81 -17.62
N ASP A 302 22.06 22.14 -16.52
CA ASP A 302 22.94 22.58 -15.44
C ASP A 302 24.04 21.53 -15.23
N GLU A 303 25.19 21.76 -15.84
CA GLU A 303 26.33 20.83 -15.80
C GLU A 303 26.90 20.65 -14.39
N GLU A 304 26.85 21.70 -13.55
CA GLU A 304 27.25 21.60 -12.14
C GLU A 304 26.32 20.61 -11.43
N TYR A 305 25.01 20.74 -11.62
CA TYR A 305 24.05 19.83 -10.99
C TYR A 305 24.20 18.38 -11.48
N LEU A 306 24.39 18.17 -12.79
CA LEU A 306 24.65 16.83 -13.33
C LEU A 306 25.94 16.23 -12.74
N ARG A 307 26.99 17.03 -12.58
CA ARG A 307 28.24 16.58 -11.96
C ARG A 307 28.01 16.16 -10.51
N ILE A 308 27.26 16.94 -9.74
CA ILE A 308 26.91 16.61 -8.35
C ILE A 308 26.15 15.29 -8.29
N LEU A 309 25.13 15.10 -9.13
CA LEU A 309 24.38 13.84 -9.18
C LEU A 309 25.27 12.64 -9.56
N ARG A 310 26.30 12.84 -10.39
CA ARG A 310 27.26 11.77 -10.75
C ARG A 310 28.27 11.43 -9.65
N HIS A 311 28.50 12.34 -8.70
CA HIS A 311 29.46 12.15 -7.61
C HIS A 311 28.77 11.87 -6.27
N ALA A 312 27.44 11.99 -6.19
CA ALA A 312 26.69 11.57 -5.02
C ALA A 312 26.87 10.07 -4.78
N ASP A 313 26.96 9.66 -3.51
CA ASP A 313 27.14 8.25 -3.14
C ASP A 313 25.97 7.39 -3.60
N TYR A 314 24.74 7.92 -3.49
CA TYR A 314 23.54 7.26 -3.97
C TYR A 314 22.56 8.25 -4.60
N VAL A 315 21.95 7.82 -5.71
CA VAL A 315 20.91 8.55 -6.44
C VAL A 315 19.69 7.66 -6.60
N PHE A 316 18.67 7.93 -5.79
CA PHE A 316 17.42 7.17 -5.80
C PHE A 316 16.39 7.72 -6.77
N ALA A 317 15.67 6.80 -7.42
CA ALA A 317 14.60 7.14 -8.34
C ALA A 317 13.34 7.60 -7.59
N ASP A 318 12.90 8.83 -7.84
CA ASP A 318 11.68 9.41 -7.30
C ASP A 318 10.65 9.68 -8.42
N GLY A 319 9.49 9.05 -8.28
CA GLY A 319 8.30 9.30 -9.07
C GLY A 319 8.16 8.44 -10.33
N ILE A 320 6.96 8.54 -10.91
CA ILE A 320 6.54 7.73 -12.07
C ILE A 320 7.34 8.02 -13.35
N GLY A 321 7.87 9.25 -13.48
CA GLY A 321 8.61 9.67 -14.67
C GLY A 321 9.84 8.81 -14.91
N LEU A 322 10.63 8.55 -13.87
CA LEU A 322 11.84 7.73 -14.01
C LEU A 322 11.50 6.27 -14.30
N LYS A 323 10.46 5.72 -13.67
CA LYS A 323 10.00 4.35 -13.96
C LYS A 323 9.61 4.18 -15.44
N LEU A 324 8.92 5.18 -16.00
CA LEU A 324 8.58 5.19 -17.43
C LEU A 324 9.83 5.33 -18.31
N ALA A 325 10.78 6.17 -17.92
CA ALA A 325 12.04 6.34 -18.64
C ALA A 325 12.86 5.04 -18.68
N GLY A 326 13.02 4.36 -17.54
CA GLY A 326 13.67 3.06 -17.48
C GLY A 326 13.02 2.03 -18.42
N LYS A 327 11.68 1.97 -18.42
CA LYS A 327 10.93 1.10 -19.36
C LYS A 327 11.16 1.47 -20.83
N LEU A 328 11.23 2.77 -21.15
CA LEU A 328 11.50 3.24 -22.51
C LEU A 328 12.92 2.91 -22.96
N LEU A 329 13.90 2.92 -22.05
CA LEU A 329 15.31 2.60 -22.33
C LEU A 329 15.63 1.10 -22.24
N GLY A 330 14.67 0.26 -21.82
CA GLY A 330 14.90 -1.17 -21.58
C GLY A 330 15.68 -1.48 -20.29
N GLN A 331 15.81 -0.50 -19.40
CA GLN A 331 16.47 -0.59 -18.09
C GLN A 331 15.41 -0.43 -17.00
N GLU A 332 14.70 -1.50 -16.65
CA GLU A 332 13.59 -1.41 -15.71
C GLU A 332 14.04 -0.95 -14.32
N ILE A 333 13.33 0.03 -13.75
CA ILE A 333 13.54 0.47 -12.36
C ILE A 333 12.81 -0.49 -11.42
N LYS A 334 13.55 -1.11 -10.48
CA LYS A 334 13.06 -2.04 -9.45
C LYS A 334 11.89 -1.44 -8.69
N GLN A 335 12.06 -0.21 -8.22
CA GLN A 335 11.15 0.43 -7.28
C GLN A 335 11.27 1.97 -7.35
N ASN A 336 10.13 2.63 -7.20
CA ASN A 336 10.09 4.07 -6.91
C ASN A 336 10.43 4.29 -5.43
N VAL A 337 11.63 4.79 -5.16
CA VAL A 337 12.12 5.12 -3.81
C VAL A 337 11.87 6.60 -3.57
N ASN A 338 10.59 6.97 -3.44
CA ASN A 338 10.24 8.36 -3.18
C ASN A 338 10.54 8.73 -1.71
N GLY A 339 11.10 9.92 -1.50
CA GLY A 339 11.48 10.38 -0.17
C GLY A 339 10.30 10.44 0.81
N THR A 340 9.10 10.74 0.32
CA THR A 340 7.89 10.81 1.16
C THR A 340 7.45 9.47 1.75
N ASP A 341 7.67 8.34 1.06
CA ASP A 341 7.37 7.00 1.56
C ASP A 341 8.53 6.38 2.32
N LEU A 342 9.75 6.81 2.01
CA LEU A 342 10.95 6.41 2.73
C LEU A 342 10.96 6.95 4.16
N PHE A 343 10.52 8.18 4.37
CA PHE A 343 10.68 8.87 5.65
C PHE A 343 10.03 8.21 6.88
N PRO A 344 8.76 7.76 6.86
CA PRO A 344 8.17 7.07 8.02
C PRO A 344 8.92 5.78 8.37
N ARG A 345 9.35 5.03 7.35
CA ARG A 345 10.06 3.76 7.50
C ARG A 345 11.49 3.97 8.02
N LEU A 346 12.14 5.03 7.54
CA LEU A 346 13.42 5.45 8.07
C LEU A 346 13.29 5.87 9.54
N CYS A 347 12.23 6.61 9.91
CA CYS A 347 11.98 6.94 11.32
C CYS A 347 11.78 5.67 12.18
N GLU A 348 11.06 4.68 11.66
CA GLU A 348 10.90 3.37 12.34
C GLU A 348 12.24 2.65 12.52
N SER A 349 13.09 2.61 11.48
CA SER A 349 14.43 2.00 11.57
C SER A 349 15.41 2.78 12.45
N LEU A 350 15.26 4.09 12.57
CA LEU A 350 16.06 4.94 13.46
C LEU A 350 15.63 4.80 14.93
N SER A 351 14.37 4.44 15.18
CA SER A 351 13.82 4.36 16.53
C SER A 351 14.59 3.36 17.40
N GLY A 352 15.19 3.84 18.49
CA GLY A 352 15.96 3.01 19.43
C GLY A 352 17.43 2.79 19.04
N THR A 353 17.90 3.34 17.92
CA THR A 353 19.32 3.28 17.53
C THR A 353 20.18 4.35 18.22
N GLY A 354 19.55 5.38 18.79
CA GLY A 354 20.23 6.53 19.39
C GLY A 354 20.77 7.55 18.38
N LYS A 355 20.64 7.28 17.07
CA LYS A 355 21.07 8.19 15.99
C LYS A 355 20.30 9.51 16.03
N LYS A 356 21.00 10.60 15.75
CA LYS A 356 20.52 11.97 15.87
C LYS A 356 20.17 12.56 14.51
N VAL A 357 19.02 13.20 14.41
CA VAL A 357 18.48 13.76 13.16
C VAL A 357 18.40 15.28 13.25
N PHE A 358 18.87 15.97 12.20
CA PHE A 358 18.71 17.41 12.04
C PHE A 358 17.82 17.73 10.82
N LEU A 359 16.91 18.69 10.96
CA LEU A 359 15.96 19.08 9.92
C LEU A 359 16.27 20.50 9.41
N LEU A 360 16.75 20.62 8.17
CA LEU A 360 17.07 21.91 7.53
C LEU A 360 16.13 22.15 6.34
N GLY A 361 15.41 23.28 6.31
CA GLY A 361 14.71 23.73 5.12
C GLY A 361 13.24 24.11 5.32
N ALA A 362 12.52 24.22 4.21
CA ALA A 362 11.14 24.70 4.15
C ALA A 362 10.93 26.10 4.76
N ARG A 363 9.67 26.53 4.90
CA ARG A 363 9.31 27.83 5.50
C ARG A 363 9.51 27.82 7.02
N PRO A 364 9.68 28.99 7.66
CA PRO A 364 9.69 29.11 9.12
C PRO A 364 8.53 28.33 9.77
N GLY A 365 8.85 27.56 10.80
CA GLY A 365 7.92 26.69 11.54
C GLY A 365 7.53 25.37 10.85
N VAL A 366 7.91 25.13 9.58
CA VAL A 366 7.59 23.87 8.90
C VAL A 366 8.44 22.70 9.43
N ALA A 367 9.76 22.86 9.51
CA ALA A 367 10.67 21.83 10.06
C ALA A 367 10.31 21.49 11.52
N GLU A 368 9.86 22.48 12.29
CA GLU A 368 9.43 22.29 13.67
C GLU A 368 8.17 21.43 13.79
N ARG A 369 7.18 21.63 12.90
CA ARG A 369 6.01 20.74 12.84
C ARG A 369 6.38 19.31 12.41
N VAL A 370 7.40 19.13 11.57
CA VAL A 370 7.91 17.79 11.25
C VAL A 370 8.54 17.14 12.48
N ARG A 371 9.30 17.89 13.29
CA ARG A 371 9.82 17.42 14.58
C ARG A 371 8.69 16.93 15.50
N HIS A 372 7.60 17.68 15.60
CA HIS A 372 6.41 17.25 16.35
C HIS A 372 5.78 15.97 15.79
N TRP A 373 5.63 15.87 14.46
CA TRP A 373 5.12 14.67 13.82
C TRP A 373 5.99 13.43 14.13
N ILE A 374 7.32 13.57 14.08
CA ILE A 374 8.27 12.51 14.46
C ILE A 374 8.05 12.11 15.91
N ALA A 375 7.95 13.07 16.84
CA ALA A 375 7.77 12.78 18.26
C ALA A 375 6.46 11.99 18.54
N GLU A 376 5.40 12.25 17.78
CA GLU A 376 4.11 11.55 17.90
C GLU A 376 4.14 10.14 17.30
N HIS A 377 4.79 9.94 16.14
CA HIS A 377 4.70 8.71 15.36
C HIS A 377 5.91 7.78 15.52
N ALA A 378 7.05 8.31 15.94
CA ALA A 378 8.31 7.60 16.13
C ALA A 378 9.06 8.17 17.35
N PRO A 379 8.55 7.97 18.58
CA PRO A 379 9.08 8.61 19.80
C PRO A 379 10.52 8.21 20.14
N GLY A 380 11.04 7.12 19.56
CA GLY A 380 12.44 6.69 19.74
C GLY A 380 13.44 7.38 18.81
N VAL A 381 13.02 8.35 17.99
CA VAL A 381 13.90 9.12 17.09
C VAL A 381 14.35 10.42 17.76
N HIS A 382 15.65 10.68 17.78
CA HIS A 382 16.23 11.85 18.42
C HIS A 382 16.43 12.99 17.43
N VAL A 383 15.49 13.95 17.38
CA VAL A 383 15.66 15.17 16.58
C VAL A 383 16.44 16.20 17.41
N VAL A 384 17.67 16.51 16.99
CA VAL A 384 18.61 17.36 17.75
C VAL A 384 18.59 18.83 17.32
N GLY A 385 17.95 19.16 16.20
CA GLY A 385 17.79 20.54 15.78
C GLY A 385 16.89 20.72 14.56
N THR A 386 16.39 21.94 14.40
CA THR A 386 15.57 22.37 13.26
C THR A 386 16.04 23.76 12.79
N GLN A 387 16.04 23.98 11.48
CA GLN A 387 16.38 25.26 10.86
C GLN A 387 15.55 25.46 9.59
N HIS A 388 15.01 26.67 9.37
CA HIS A 388 14.26 26.97 8.15
C HIS A 388 15.17 27.21 6.94
N GLY A 389 14.66 27.08 5.72
CA GLY A 389 15.44 27.19 4.47
C GLY A 389 15.60 28.60 3.89
N TYR A 390 14.96 29.60 4.50
CA TYR A 390 15.01 31.01 4.09
C TYR A 390 16.04 31.77 4.92
N PHE A 391 17.32 31.47 4.69
CA PHE A 391 18.45 32.15 5.33
C PHE A 391 19.29 32.87 4.28
N SER A 392 19.97 33.95 4.70
CA SER A 392 20.89 34.70 3.86
C SER A 392 22.28 34.03 3.79
N PRO A 393 23.13 34.38 2.80
CA PRO A 393 24.49 33.84 2.71
C PRO A 393 25.33 34.12 3.97
N GLU A 394 25.08 35.23 4.66
CA GLU A 394 25.79 35.61 5.88
C GLU A 394 25.41 34.72 7.08
N GLU A 395 24.20 34.18 7.08
CA GLU A 395 23.72 33.25 8.12
C GLU A 395 24.21 31.81 7.88
N GLU A 396 24.67 31.48 6.67
CA GLU A 396 24.99 30.11 6.25
C GLU A 396 26.06 29.45 7.11
N ALA A 397 27.17 30.15 7.39
CA ALA A 397 28.24 29.64 8.24
C ALA A 397 27.72 29.28 9.65
N SER A 398 26.92 30.17 10.26
CA SER A 398 26.33 29.93 11.58
C SER A 398 25.32 28.76 11.61
N ILE A 399 24.73 28.42 10.46
CA ILE A 399 23.84 27.27 10.32
C ILE A 399 24.66 25.99 10.28
N ILE A 400 25.76 25.98 9.52
CA ILE A 400 26.68 24.85 9.42
C ILE A 400 27.27 24.53 10.79
N ASP A 401 27.75 25.55 11.51
CA ASP A 401 28.28 25.40 12.87
C ASP A 401 27.24 24.79 13.82
N ARG A 402 25.99 25.27 13.78
CA ARG A 402 24.90 24.70 14.59
C ARG A 402 24.58 23.25 14.25
N ILE A 403 24.71 22.85 12.99
CA ILE A 403 24.51 21.46 12.57
C ILE A 403 25.65 20.60 13.13
N ALA A 404 26.90 21.04 12.97
CA ALA A 404 28.08 20.34 13.49
C ALA A 404 28.02 20.19 15.02
N ASP A 405 27.73 21.28 15.74
CA ASP A 405 27.64 21.31 17.21
C ASP A 405 26.51 20.45 17.76
N SER A 406 25.45 20.22 16.98
CA SER A 406 24.34 19.34 17.39
C SER A 406 24.73 17.86 17.49
N GLY A 407 25.84 17.49 16.83
CA GLY A 407 26.29 16.10 16.70
C GLY A 407 25.28 15.23 15.95
N ALA A 408 24.62 15.78 14.93
CA ALA A 408 23.66 15.04 14.10
C ALA A 408 24.35 13.97 13.24
N ASP A 409 23.76 12.79 13.16
CA ASP A 409 24.22 11.73 12.26
C ASP A 409 23.55 11.85 10.88
N LEU A 410 22.26 12.22 10.87
CA LEU A 410 21.42 12.35 9.68
C LEU A 410 20.94 13.78 9.49
N LEU A 411 21.20 14.36 8.32
CA LEU A 411 20.71 15.68 7.91
C LEU A 411 19.67 15.57 6.79
N LEU A 412 18.45 16.05 7.04
CA LEU A 412 17.40 16.15 6.02
C LEU A 412 17.30 17.58 5.49
N VAL A 413 17.54 17.79 4.20
CA VAL A 413 17.62 19.11 3.56
C VAL A 413 16.45 19.34 2.60
N ALA A 414 15.55 20.26 2.95
CA ALA A 414 14.34 20.64 2.22
C ALA A 414 14.43 22.05 1.61
N LEU A 415 15.51 22.34 0.87
CA LEU A 415 15.70 23.62 0.15
C LEU A 415 15.12 23.62 -1.26
N GLY A 416 14.79 22.43 -1.78
CA GLY A 416 14.34 22.20 -3.15
C GLY A 416 15.50 21.98 -4.13
N ALA A 417 15.29 21.09 -5.10
CA ALA A 417 16.26 20.84 -6.17
C ALA A 417 16.35 22.06 -7.13
N PRO A 418 17.55 22.43 -7.61
CA PRO A 418 18.84 21.79 -7.34
C PRO A 418 19.56 22.35 -6.11
N ARG A 419 19.03 23.41 -5.47
CA ARG A 419 19.71 24.14 -4.37
C ARG A 419 20.09 23.23 -3.21
N GLN A 420 19.21 22.31 -2.81
CA GLN A 420 19.46 21.38 -1.71
C GLN A 420 20.69 20.49 -1.98
N ASP A 421 20.82 19.96 -3.20
CA ASP A 421 21.86 18.99 -3.54
C ASP A 421 23.19 19.72 -3.75
N LYS A 422 23.15 20.94 -4.31
CA LYS A 422 24.30 21.84 -4.40
C LYS A 422 24.81 22.28 -3.02
N TRP A 423 23.90 22.59 -2.11
CA TRP A 423 24.24 22.99 -0.74
C TRP A 423 24.89 21.83 0.02
N ILE A 424 24.29 20.63 -0.05
CA ILE A 424 24.87 19.42 0.56
C ILE A 424 26.26 19.15 0.00
N HIS A 425 26.40 19.15 -1.33
CA HIS A 425 27.70 18.86 -1.97
C HIS A 425 28.83 19.79 -1.53
N ARG A 426 28.51 21.06 -1.22
CA ARG A 426 29.50 22.06 -0.80
C ARG A 426 29.88 21.95 0.67
N HIS A 427 28.92 21.61 1.54
CA HIS A 427 29.06 21.78 2.99
C HIS A 427 28.95 20.47 3.78
N LEU A 428 28.82 19.32 3.12
CA LEU A 428 28.67 18.03 3.79
C LEU A 428 29.78 17.78 4.82
N ASP A 429 31.03 17.97 4.40
CA ASP A 429 32.19 17.76 5.27
C ASP A 429 32.21 18.74 6.46
N GLU A 430 31.80 19.98 6.25
CA GLU A 430 31.74 21.02 7.29
C GLU A 430 30.65 20.74 8.33
N THR A 431 29.54 20.12 7.92
CA THR A 431 28.43 19.79 8.83
C THR A 431 28.74 18.62 9.77
N GLY A 432 29.75 17.80 9.47
CA GLY A 432 30.15 16.64 10.27
C GLY A 432 29.16 15.46 10.30
N VAL A 433 28.04 15.54 9.57
CA VAL A 433 27.01 14.50 9.54
C VAL A 433 27.45 13.29 8.71
N LYS A 434 26.93 12.10 9.03
CA LYS A 434 27.24 10.87 8.30
C LYS A 434 26.45 10.70 7.03
N VAL A 435 25.19 11.15 7.03
CA VAL A 435 24.32 11.10 5.86
C VAL A 435 23.59 12.42 5.70
N ALA A 436 23.64 13.01 4.51
CA ALA A 436 22.83 14.16 4.14
C ALA A 436 21.94 13.85 2.94
N MET A 437 20.64 14.15 3.05
CA MET A 437 19.65 13.81 2.04
C MET A 437 18.83 15.01 1.60
N GLY A 438 18.78 15.25 0.29
CA GLY A 438 17.91 16.26 -0.31
C GLY A 438 16.45 15.79 -0.40
N VAL A 439 15.59 16.18 0.53
CA VAL A 439 14.21 15.66 0.65
C VAL A 439 13.14 16.52 -0.02
N GLY A 440 13.50 17.67 -0.59
CA GLY A 440 12.58 18.52 -1.35
C GLY A 440 11.32 18.92 -0.56
N GLY A 441 10.14 18.58 -1.11
CA GLY A 441 8.85 18.96 -0.53
C GLY A 441 8.37 18.10 0.64
N LEU A 442 9.20 17.16 1.14
CA LEU A 442 8.83 16.21 2.19
C LEU A 442 8.27 16.90 3.44
N PHE A 443 8.91 17.98 3.89
CA PHE A 443 8.49 18.66 5.11
C PHE A 443 7.10 19.31 4.97
N ASP A 444 6.70 19.75 3.77
CA ASP A 444 5.36 20.33 3.58
C ASP A 444 4.25 19.29 3.81
N PHE A 445 4.50 18.00 3.52
CA PHE A 445 3.54 16.92 3.78
C PHE A 445 3.45 16.56 5.26
N TYR A 446 4.60 16.31 5.91
CA TYR A 446 4.63 15.86 7.31
C TYR A 446 4.39 16.97 8.32
N SER A 447 4.53 18.24 7.92
CA SER A 447 4.12 19.38 8.74
C SER A 447 2.61 19.66 8.72
N GLY A 448 1.81 18.87 7.99
CA GLY A 448 0.37 19.06 7.82
C GLY A 448 -0.01 20.27 6.95
N ARG A 449 0.96 20.98 6.38
CA ARG A 449 0.71 22.19 5.57
C ARG A 449 0.05 21.86 4.24
N ILE A 450 0.49 20.79 3.60
CA ILE A 450 -0.06 20.29 2.34
C ILE A 450 -0.61 18.90 2.60
N PRO A 451 -1.92 18.66 2.41
CA PRO A 451 -2.45 17.33 2.57
C PRO A 451 -1.81 16.43 1.51
N ARG A 452 -1.45 15.21 1.90
CA ARG A 452 -0.94 14.22 0.97
C ARG A 452 -2.06 13.67 0.10
N ALA A 453 -1.72 13.19 -1.10
CA ALA A 453 -2.70 12.53 -1.97
C ALA A 453 -3.32 11.32 -1.25
N PRO A 454 -4.64 11.11 -1.35
CA PRO A 454 -5.28 9.90 -0.85
C PRO A 454 -4.58 8.64 -1.39
N LEU A 455 -4.55 7.56 -0.59
CA LEU A 455 -3.88 6.30 -0.96
C LEU A 455 -4.28 5.82 -2.36
N TRP A 456 -5.56 5.90 -2.71
CA TRP A 456 -6.03 5.47 -4.02
C TRP A 456 -5.40 6.26 -5.18
N MET A 457 -5.15 7.56 -5.03
CA MET A 457 -4.48 8.38 -6.05
C MET A 457 -3.00 8.04 -6.13
N ARG A 458 -2.35 7.85 -4.98
CA ARG A 458 -0.94 7.45 -4.92
C ARG A 458 -0.76 6.11 -5.63
N GLU A 459 -1.64 5.14 -5.36
CA GLU A 459 -1.62 3.82 -6.00
C GLU A 459 -1.83 3.86 -7.52
N MET A 460 -2.52 4.88 -8.03
CA MET A 460 -2.64 5.13 -9.48
C MET A 460 -1.42 5.87 -10.07
N GLY A 461 -0.44 6.27 -9.25
CA GLY A 461 0.64 7.16 -9.66
C GLY A 461 0.15 8.58 -9.96
N LEU A 462 -0.99 9.00 -9.42
CA LEU A 462 -1.64 10.31 -9.64
C LEU A 462 -1.30 11.35 -8.55
N GLU A 463 -0.28 11.10 -7.74
CA GLU A 463 0.15 12.06 -6.71
C GLU A 463 0.57 13.41 -7.31
N TRP A 464 1.15 13.40 -8.52
CA TRP A 464 1.46 14.62 -9.27
C TRP A 464 0.20 15.41 -9.67
N LEU A 465 -0.90 14.72 -10.01
CA LEU A 465 -2.16 15.36 -10.38
C LEU A 465 -2.82 16.01 -9.16
N TYR A 466 -2.79 15.33 -8.02
CA TYR A 466 -3.26 15.90 -6.76
C TYR A 466 -2.48 17.16 -6.38
N ARG A 467 -1.14 17.13 -6.52
CA ARG A 467 -0.29 18.31 -6.30
C ARG A 467 -0.56 19.43 -7.30
N PHE A 468 -0.84 19.09 -8.56
CA PHE A 468 -1.24 20.06 -9.57
C PHE A 468 -2.54 20.79 -9.19
N ILE A 469 -3.56 20.07 -8.69
CA ILE A 469 -4.83 20.68 -8.28
C ILE A 469 -4.63 21.67 -7.12
N GLN A 470 -3.68 21.40 -6.22
CA GLN A 470 -3.36 22.28 -5.09
C GLN A 470 -2.59 23.54 -5.50
N GLU A 471 -1.66 23.42 -6.46
CA GLU A 471 -0.79 24.53 -6.90
C GLU A 471 -0.74 24.67 -8.44
N PRO A 472 -1.86 24.90 -9.13
CA PRO A 472 -1.94 24.74 -10.60
C PRO A 472 -1.02 25.69 -11.36
N LYS A 473 -0.95 26.96 -10.95
CA LYS A 473 -0.07 27.96 -11.58
C LYS A 473 1.42 27.57 -11.49
N ARG A 474 1.84 27.05 -10.32
CA ARG A 474 3.24 26.66 -10.07
C ARG A 474 3.58 25.34 -10.77
N MET A 475 2.66 24.37 -10.72
CA MET A 475 2.88 23.00 -11.18
C MET A 475 2.65 22.80 -12.69
N TRP A 476 1.90 23.69 -13.37
CA TRP A 476 1.61 23.57 -14.81
C TRP A 476 2.88 23.40 -15.66
N LYS A 477 3.82 24.34 -15.51
CA LYS A 477 5.09 24.32 -16.26
C LYS A 477 5.90 23.06 -15.94
N ARG A 478 5.94 22.67 -14.66
CA ARG A 478 6.70 21.50 -14.20
C ARG A 478 6.14 20.19 -14.77
N TYR A 479 4.83 19.99 -14.73
CA TYR A 479 4.23 18.71 -15.10
C TYR A 479 3.88 18.58 -16.57
N PHE A 480 3.28 19.57 -17.21
CA PHE A 480 2.88 19.42 -18.61
C PHE A 480 4.05 19.67 -19.54
N VAL A 481 4.72 20.81 -19.39
CA VAL A 481 5.87 21.17 -20.23
C VAL A 481 7.10 20.36 -19.82
N GLY A 482 7.40 20.28 -18.52
CA GLY A 482 8.55 19.54 -18.01
C GLY A 482 8.49 18.04 -18.33
N ASN A 483 7.39 17.33 -18.04
CA ASN A 483 7.33 15.90 -18.33
C ASN A 483 7.36 15.62 -19.85
N ALA A 484 6.77 16.48 -20.69
CA ALA A 484 6.85 16.33 -22.14
C ALA A 484 8.30 16.48 -22.64
N ILE A 485 9.02 17.50 -22.16
CA ILE A 485 10.45 17.70 -22.46
C ILE A 485 11.29 16.52 -21.97
N PHE A 486 11.01 16.03 -20.76
CA PHE A 486 11.71 14.88 -20.18
C PHE A 486 11.53 13.63 -21.05
N LEU A 487 10.28 13.29 -21.41
CA LEU A 487 10.00 12.14 -22.26
C LEU A 487 10.63 12.27 -23.65
N PHE A 488 10.58 13.46 -24.25
CA PHE A 488 11.26 13.72 -25.52
C PHE A 488 12.77 13.45 -25.42
N ARG A 489 13.42 13.92 -24.35
CA ARG A 489 14.86 13.70 -24.10
C ARG A 489 15.18 12.22 -23.93
N VAL A 490 14.37 11.48 -23.17
CA VAL A 490 14.55 10.03 -22.98
C VAL A 490 14.36 9.26 -24.28
N ILE A 491 13.35 9.63 -25.08
CA ILE A 491 13.13 9.02 -26.40
C ILE A 491 14.33 9.29 -27.32
N LYS A 492 14.86 10.52 -27.32
CA LYS A 492 16.06 10.88 -28.07
C LYS A 492 17.27 10.06 -27.64
N GLU A 493 17.49 9.89 -26.34
CA GLU A 493 18.54 9.03 -25.78
C GLU A 493 18.41 7.58 -26.26
N ARG A 494 17.20 7.01 -26.23
CA ARG A 494 16.95 5.65 -26.77
C ARG A 494 17.38 5.52 -28.23
N PHE A 495 17.03 6.49 -29.07
CA PHE A 495 17.38 6.47 -30.50
C PHE A 495 18.89 6.61 -30.74
N ILE A 496 19.58 7.39 -29.91
CA ILE A 496 21.05 7.53 -29.98
C ILE A 496 21.71 6.21 -29.57
N ASN A 497 21.30 5.63 -28.44
CA ASN A 497 21.84 4.37 -27.92
C ASN A 497 21.54 3.17 -28.81
N SER A 498 20.50 3.21 -29.64
CA SER A 498 20.17 2.14 -30.60
C SER A 498 20.96 2.22 -31.91
N ARG A 499 21.69 3.33 -32.15
CA ARG A 499 22.52 3.56 -33.35
C ARG A 499 24.02 3.36 -33.10
N MET A 500 24.41 3.26 -31.84
CA MET A 500 25.72 2.78 -31.40
C MET A 500 25.61 1.29 -31.11
#